data_AF-A0AAD9AN24-F1
#
_entry.id   AF-A0AAD9AN24-F1
#
_cell.length_a   1.000
_cell.length_b   1.000
_cell.length_c   1.000
_cell.angle_alpha   90.00
_cell.angle_beta   90.00
_cell.angle_gamma   90.00
#
_symmetry.space_group_name_H-M   'P 1'
#
loop_
_entity.id
_entity.type
_entity.pdbx_description
1 polymer ?
#
loop_
_entity_poly.entity_id
_entity_poly.type
_entity_poly.pdbx_seq_one_letter_code
_entity_poly.pdbx_strand_id
1 'polypeptide(L)'
;MSPSDTNKTRRERGVLAQREYRKRHASKVQKLQDENKKLKDVIGNIDRILRRQGALSDDLRAAMSEAREIAGITTEEPETSPDQGDPHIMQSIEQTPPPDPALEKVIRIDPRLASSLVPDRRVSPRLDYGLWLDPDRLVRILEPPADIIPYLGSRMNTLAGCIFWATMNYTIDLWNSRSEPLSTRHLDRMFNHSEHLRDRQFLLSLAQARVDYKEKGFMYRKLTEQFERNAMSGLFKRIKEDYDKQGQPSKWWKRPEEVANSVLDVMDESQKARFQAVIDGKGTKEDAVMLRALITWLAQNYICFGDGPRWSSVFASVGIGSWVNEFKRREALTA
;
A
#
# COMPACT_ATOMS: atom_id res chain seq x y z
N MET A 1 -27.31 -42.53 -20.82
CA MET A 1 -26.02 -42.16 -20.17
C MET A 1 -26.27 -42.07 -18.67
N SER A 2 -25.59 -42.87 -17.87
CA SER A 2 -25.91 -43.02 -16.45
C SER A 2 -25.32 -41.87 -15.61
N PRO A 3 -26.02 -41.39 -14.55
CA PRO A 3 -25.56 -40.31 -13.69
C PRO A 3 -24.21 -40.60 -12.99
N SER A 4 -23.79 -41.87 -12.92
CA SER A 4 -22.46 -42.31 -12.50
C SER A 4 -21.33 -41.76 -13.38
N ASP A 5 -21.54 -41.72 -14.70
CA ASP A 5 -20.48 -41.41 -15.66
C ASP A 5 -20.21 -39.90 -15.72
N THR A 6 -21.27 -39.10 -15.59
CA THR A 6 -21.16 -37.63 -15.52
C THR A 6 -20.37 -37.15 -14.30
N ASN A 7 -20.50 -37.85 -13.17
CA ASN A 7 -19.77 -37.55 -11.93
C ASN A 7 -18.29 -37.96 -12.01
N LYS A 8 -17.97 -39.04 -12.72
CA LYS A 8 -16.58 -39.46 -12.98
C LYS A 8 -15.86 -38.45 -13.88
N THR A 9 -16.49 -38.02 -14.98
CA THR A 9 -15.91 -37.02 -15.89
C THR A 9 -15.69 -35.66 -15.21
N ARG A 10 -16.58 -35.27 -14.28
CA ARG A 10 -16.41 -34.04 -13.48
C ARG A 10 -15.23 -34.12 -12.51
N ARG A 11 -15.02 -35.27 -11.87
CA ARG A 11 -13.88 -35.50 -10.97
C ARG A 11 -12.55 -35.51 -11.73
N GLU A 12 -12.52 -36.15 -12.89
CA GLU A 12 -11.33 -36.19 -13.77
C GLU A 12 -10.95 -34.80 -14.27
N ARG A 13 -11.93 -33.97 -14.67
CA ARG A 13 -11.69 -32.56 -15.05
C ARG A 13 -11.15 -31.72 -13.88
N GLY A 14 -11.63 -31.95 -12.65
CA GLY A 14 -11.13 -31.28 -11.45
C GLY A 14 -9.67 -31.64 -11.14
N VAL A 15 -9.30 -32.92 -11.28
CA VAL A 15 -7.92 -33.38 -11.10
C VAL A 15 -7.00 -32.79 -12.17
N LEU A 16 -7.44 -32.73 -13.42
CA LEU A 16 -6.67 -32.15 -14.53
C LEU A 16 -6.43 -30.65 -14.31
N ALA A 17 -7.48 -29.90 -13.94
CA ALA A 17 -7.39 -28.48 -13.66
C ALA A 17 -6.44 -28.17 -12.50
N GLN A 18 -6.47 -29.00 -11.44
CA GLN A 18 -5.58 -28.82 -10.29
C GLN A 18 -4.12 -29.16 -10.63
N ARG A 19 -3.88 -30.17 -11.47
CA ARG A 19 -2.54 -30.50 -11.97
C ARG A 19 -1.99 -29.38 -12.85
N GLU A 20 -2.80 -28.81 -13.74
CA GLU A 20 -2.40 -27.66 -14.54
C GLU A 20 -2.12 -26.43 -13.68
N TYR A 21 -2.95 -26.16 -12.67
CA TYR A 21 -2.71 -25.07 -11.73
C TYR A 21 -1.37 -25.22 -11.01
N ARG A 22 -1.07 -26.43 -10.49
CA ARG A 22 0.22 -26.74 -9.86
C ARG A 22 1.39 -26.57 -10.83
N LYS A 23 1.24 -27.02 -12.08
CA LYS A 23 2.24 -26.86 -13.13
C LYS A 23 2.52 -25.38 -13.43
N ARG A 24 1.47 -24.57 -13.59
CA ARG A 24 1.59 -23.12 -13.84
C ARG A 24 2.23 -22.40 -12.67
N HIS A 25 1.89 -22.78 -11.43
CA HIS A 25 2.51 -22.21 -10.23
C HIS A 25 3.99 -22.57 -10.12
N ALA A 26 4.36 -23.84 -10.34
CA ALA A 26 5.76 -24.27 -10.34
C ALA A 26 6.58 -23.54 -11.40
N SER A 27 6.07 -23.43 -12.64
CA SER A 27 6.75 -22.69 -13.71
C SER A 27 6.89 -21.20 -13.41
N LYS A 28 5.90 -20.58 -12.76
CA LYS A 28 5.97 -19.16 -12.38
C LYS A 28 6.97 -18.92 -11.26
N VAL A 29 7.03 -19.79 -10.26
CA VAL A 29 8.02 -19.72 -9.17
C VAL A 29 9.42 -19.90 -9.74
N GLN A 30 9.63 -20.88 -10.62
CA GLN A 30 10.91 -21.09 -11.27
C GLN A 30 11.35 -19.85 -12.06
N LYS A 31 10.45 -19.26 -12.87
CA LYS A 31 10.74 -18.05 -13.64
C LYS A 31 11.14 -16.88 -12.75
N LEU A 32 10.45 -16.69 -11.62
CA LEU A 32 10.79 -15.64 -10.65
C LEU A 32 12.14 -15.89 -9.97
N GLN A 33 12.48 -17.15 -9.67
CA GLN A 33 13.78 -17.51 -9.13
C GLN A 33 14.90 -17.25 -10.16
N ASP A 34 14.68 -17.61 -11.42
CA ASP A 34 15.63 -17.38 -12.51
C ASP A 34 15.84 -15.87 -12.77
N GLU A 35 14.76 -15.07 -12.74
CA GLU A 35 14.83 -13.61 -12.87
C GLU A 35 15.57 -12.96 -11.70
N ASN A 36 15.31 -13.41 -10.46
CA ASN A 36 15.99 -12.92 -9.27
C ASN A 36 17.49 -13.29 -9.30
N LYS A 37 17.83 -14.52 -9.72
CA LYS A 37 19.21 -14.94 -9.93
C LYS A 37 19.92 -14.06 -10.98
N LYS A 38 19.26 -13.81 -12.11
CA LYS A 38 19.81 -12.94 -13.17
C LYS A 38 20.06 -11.50 -12.67
N LEU A 39 19.15 -10.96 -11.85
CA LEU A 39 19.34 -9.63 -11.26
C LEU A 39 20.53 -9.60 -10.29
N LYS A 40 20.67 -10.62 -9.44
CA LYS A 40 21.84 -10.76 -8.56
C LYS A 40 23.15 -10.87 -9.34
N ASP A 41 23.16 -11.64 -10.42
CA ASP A 41 24.34 -11.79 -11.29
C ASP A 41 24.73 -10.46 -11.96
N VAL A 42 23.75 -9.66 -12.41
CA VAL A 42 24.00 -8.33 -13.00
C VAL A 42 24.55 -7.35 -11.96
N ILE A 43 23.98 -7.31 -10.76
CA ILE A 43 24.47 -6.46 -9.65
C ILE A 43 25.91 -6.86 -9.28
N GLY A 44 26.18 -8.16 -9.15
CA GLY A 44 27.53 -8.67 -8.87
C GLY A 44 28.54 -8.35 -9.98
N ASN A 45 28.13 -8.34 -11.25
CA ASN A 45 29.00 -7.97 -12.36
C ASN A 45 29.31 -6.47 -12.38
N ILE A 46 28.31 -5.62 -12.11
CA ILE A 46 28.49 -4.17 -11.98
C ILE A 46 29.49 -3.87 -10.85
N ASP A 47 29.31 -4.47 -9.67
CA ASP A 47 30.24 -4.30 -8.54
C ASP A 47 31.68 -4.72 -8.91
N ARG A 48 31.84 -5.85 -9.62
CA ARG A 48 33.16 -6.32 -10.07
C ARG A 48 33.83 -5.37 -11.06
N ILE A 49 33.08 -4.80 -12.01
CA ILE A 49 33.59 -3.84 -12.99
C ILE A 49 34.00 -2.54 -12.28
N LEU A 50 33.16 -2.07 -11.35
CA LEU A 50 33.40 -0.84 -10.60
C LEU A 50 34.62 -0.97 -9.65
N ARG A 51 34.81 -2.13 -9.01
CA ARG A 51 36.03 -2.41 -8.20
C ARG A 51 37.31 -2.41 -9.03
N ARG A 52 37.26 -2.84 -10.29
CA ARG A 52 38.42 -2.85 -11.21
C ARG A 52 38.81 -1.46 -11.72
N GLN A 53 37.88 -0.51 -11.75
CA GLN A 53 38.11 0.83 -12.30
C GLN A 53 38.68 1.83 -11.28
N GLY A 54 38.77 1.47 -10.00
CA GLY A 54 39.58 2.19 -8.98
C GLY A 54 39.14 3.61 -8.61
N ALA A 55 38.21 4.22 -9.34
CA ALA A 55 37.71 5.57 -9.11
C ALA A 55 36.19 5.53 -8.93
N LEU A 56 35.74 5.51 -7.67
CA LEU A 56 34.32 5.60 -7.32
C LEU A 56 34.13 6.82 -6.41
N SER A 57 33.14 7.64 -6.75
CA SER A 57 32.55 8.61 -5.81
C SER A 57 32.01 7.85 -4.61
N ASP A 58 32.17 8.40 -3.40
CA ASP A 58 31.71 7.78 -2.16
C ASP A 58 30.20 7.51 -2.18
N ASP A 59 29.42 8.33 -2.90
CA ASP A 59 27.97 8.16 -3.08
C ASP A 59 27.62 6.89 -3.87
N LEU A 60 28.42 6.57 -4.91
CA LEU A 60 28.19 5.39 -5.75
C LEU A 60 28.60 4.11 -5.02
N ARG A 61 29.62 4.19 -4.15
CA ARG A 61 30.03 3.10 -3.27
C ARG A 61 28.94 2.79 -2.23
N ALA A 62 28.32 3.82 -1.64
CA ALA A 62 27.21 3.67 -0.70
C ALA A 62 25.99 3.02 -1.37
N ALA A 63 25.58 3.52 -2.53
CA ALA A 63 24.44 2.99 -3.28
C ALA A 63 24.64 1.52 -3.72
N MET A 64 25.87 1.12 -4.07
CA MET A 64 26.18 -0.28 -4.40
C MET A 64 26.24 -1.19 -3.17
N SER A 65 26.67 -0.67 -2.02
CA SER A 65 26.61 -1.42 -0.75
C SER A 65 25.16 -1.69 -0.34
N GLU A 66 24.28 -0.71 -0.47
CA GLU A 66 22.85 -0.85 -0.20
C GLU A 66 22.17 -1.83 -1.17
N ALA A 67 22.45 -1.71 -2.47
CA ALA A 67 21.94 -2.64 -3.48
C ALA A 67 22.38 -4.10 -3.22
N ARG A 68 23.58 -4.28 -2.65
CA ARG A 68 24.15 -5.58 -2.30
C ARG A 68 23.51 -6.19 -1.06
N GLU A 69 23.25 -5.37 -0.05
CA GLU A 69 22.54 -5.77 1.18
C GLU A 69 21.11 -6.22 0.83
N ILE A 70 20.40 -5.42 0.02
CA ILE A 70 19.05 -5.75 -0.46
C ILE A 70 19.05 -7.02 -1.33
N ALA A 71 20.10 -7.24 -2.12
CA ALA A 71 20.24 -8.43 -2.96
C ALA A 71 20.74 -9.68 -2.19
N GLY A 72 21.21 -9.53 -0.95
CA GLY A 72 21.75 -10.62 -0.12
C GLY A 72 23.01 -11.26 -0.70
N ILE A 73 23.90 -10.48 -1.32
CA ILE A 73 25.15 -10.98 -1.93
C ILE A 73 26.27 -10.89 -0.88
N THR A 74 26.65 -12.01 -0.28
CA THR A 74 27.85 -12.14 0.57
C THR A 74 29.11 -12.12 -0.32
N THR A 75 30.07 -11.25 0.00
CA THR A 75 31.38 -11.22 -0.66
C THR A 75 32.24 -12.24 0.05
N GLU A 76 32.51 -13.34 -0.62
CA GLU A 76 33.70 -14.12 -0.34
C GLU A 76 34.87 -13.37 -1.00
N GLU A 77 35.75 -12.81 -0.18
CA GLU A 77 37.02 -12.26 -0.65
C GLU A 77 37.97 -13.42 -0.99
N PRO A 78 38.71 -13.35 -2.12
CA PRO A 78 39.65 -14.39 -2.50
C PRO A 78 41.02 -14.11 -1.88
N GLU A 79 41.43 -14.92 -0.90
CA GLU A 79 42.82 -15.00 -0.46
C GLU A 79 43.61 -15.97 -1.37
N THR A 80 44.77 -15.51 -1.82
CA THR A 80 45.74 -16.16 -2.71
C THR A 80 46.68 -17.14 -1.99
N SER A 81 46.63 -18.42 -2.39
CA SER A 81 47.69 -19.45 -2.71
C SER A 81 49.00 -19.59 -1.88
N PRO A 82 49.83 -20.67 -1.96
CA PRO A 82 49.76 -21.94 -2.74
C PRO A 82 50.15 -23.25 -1.97
N ASP A 83 49.85 -24.43 -2.53
CA ASP A 83 50.82 -25.45 -3.00
C ASP A 83 50.36 -26.93 -2.90
N GLN A 84 50.46 -27.59 -4.06
CA GLN A 84 50.65 -29.01 -4.42
C GLN A 84 49.90 -30.18 -3.76
N GLY A 85 49.20 -30.94 -4.62
CA GLY A 85 48.89 -32.37 -4.40
C GLY A 85 47.72 -32.93 -5.25
N ASP A 86 47.94 -33.17 -6.55
CA ASP A 86 47.09 -34.02 -7.41
C ASP A 86 47.17 -35.52 -6.99
N PRO A 87 46.33 -36.46 -7.52
CA PRO A 87 45.02 -36.34 -8.16
C PRO A 87 43.98 -37.41 -7.69
N HIS A 88 42.77 -37.32 -8.25
CA HIS A 88 41.90 -38.45 -8.65
C HIS A 88 41.01 -39.20 -7.63
N ILE A 89 39.68 -39.00 -7.72
CA ILE A 89 38.66 -39.96 -8.23
C ILE A 89 37.25 -39.64 -7.67
N MET A 90 36.27 -39.70 -8.57
CA MET A 90 34.83 -39.58 -8.33
C MET A 90 34.30 -40.57 -7.28
N GLN A 91 33.37 -40.13 -6.44
CA GLN A 91 32.02 -40.72 -6.32
C GLN A 91 31.16 -40.02 -5.25
N SER A 92 29.90 -39.82 -5.61
CA SER A 92 28.79 -39.34 -4.77
C SER A 92 28.54 -40.25 -3.56
N ILE A 93 28.10 -39.65 -2.44
CA ILE A 93 26.91 -40.01 -1.61
C ILE A 93 27.09 -39.43 -0.19
N GLU A 94 26.01 -38.80 0.29
CA GLU A 94 25.57 -38.53 1.67
C GLU A 94 26.61 -38.54 2.81
N GLN A 95 26.77 -37.40 3.49
CA GLN A 95 26.96 -37.35 4.94
C GLN A 95 26.64 -35.96 5.52
N THR A 96 25.76 -35.96 6.51
CA THR A 96 25.33 -34.86 7.38
C THR A 96 26.49 -34.30 8.22
N PRO A 97 26.62 -32.97 8.43
CA PRO A 97 27.44 -32.41 9.50
C PRO A 97 26.64 -32.13 10.79
N PRO A 98 27.32 -31.99 11.95
CA PRO A 98 26.76 -32.17 13.29
C PRO A 98 25.99 -30.96 13.82
N PRO A 99 25.13 -31.14 14.84
CA PRO A 99 24.38 -30.05 15.46
C PRO A 99 25.28 -29.15 16.32
N ASP A 100 25.14 -27.84 16.10
CA ASP A 100 25.77 -26.75 16.85
C ASP A 100 25.22 -26.67 18.30
N PRO A 101 26.08 -26.72 19.34
CA PRO A 101 25.68 -26.69 20.75
C PRO A 101 25.05 -25.36 21.23
N ALA A 102 24.90 -24.36 20.37
CA ALA A 102 24.24 -23.09 20.71
C ALA A 102 22.69 -23.13 20.65
N LEU A 103 22.07 -24.17 20.08
CA LEU A 103 20.60 -24.24 19.87
C LEU A 103 19.82 -25.07 20.91
N GLU A 104 20.48 -25.74 21.86
CA GLU A 104 19.82 -26.57 22.89
C GLU A 104 19.32 -25.80 24.13
N LYS A 105 19.67 -24.51 24.28
CA LYS A 105 19.33 -23.74 25.48
C LYS A 105 18.02 -22.95 25.42
N VAL A 106 17.32 -22.95 24.29
CA VAL A 106 16.04 -22.22 24.11
C VAL A 106 14.82 -23.15 24.24
N ILE A 107 15.02 -24.48 24.22
CA ILE A 107 13.91 -25.47 24.22
C ILE A 107 13.61 -26.02 25.63
N ARG A 108 14.31 -25.58 26.68
CA ARG A 108 14.02 -25.98 28.06
C ARG A 108 13.47 -24.80 28.84
N ILE A 109 12.14 -24.72 28.94
CA ILE A 109 11.29 -24.46 30.13
C ILE A 109 9.84 -24.26 29.62
N ASP A 110 9.04 -25.33 29.58
CA ASP A 110 7.69 -25.35 30.18
C ASP A 110 7.19 -26.81 30.27
N PRO A 111 7.14 -27.44 31.47
CA PRO A 111 6.84 -28.87 31.61
C PRO A 111 5.33 -29.19 31.68
N ARG A 112 4.46 -28.40 31.06
CA ARG A 112 2.99 -28.60 31.15
C ARG A 112 2.29 -29.16 29.90
N LEU A 113 3.03 -29.56 28.86
CA LEU A 113 2.45 -30.18 27.65
C LEU A 113 2.76 -31.67 27.49
N ALA A 114 3.49 -32.28 28.43
CA ALA A 114 3.79 -33.70 28.43
C ALA A 114 2.68 -34.52 29.11
N SER A 115 1.47 -34.49 28.59
CA SER A 115 0.49 -35.53 28.90
C SER A 115 -0.57 -35.64 27.82
N SER A 116 -0.30 -36.47 26.81
CA SER A 116 -1.25 -37.46 26.27
C SER A 116 -0.73 -38.00 24.93
N LEU A 117 0.33 -38.81 24.99
CA LEU A 117 0.68 -39.74 23.92
C LEU A 117 0.10 -41.10 24.29
N VAL A 118 -1.10 -41.39 23.78
CA VAL A 118 -1.55 -42.76 23.52
C VAL A 118 -1.95 -42.81 22.05
N PRO A 119 -1.32 -43.66 21.22
CA PRO A 119 -1.64 -43.76 19.81
C PRO A 119 -2.80 -44.73 19.62
N ASP A 120 -3.96 -44.25 19.16
CA ASP A 120 -4.98 -45.15 18.62
C ASP A 120 -5.15 -44.94 17.11
N ARG A 121 -5.11 -46.07 16.42
CA ARG A 121 -5.10 -46.23 14.98
C ARG A 121 -6.49 -45.93 14.42
N ARG A 122 -6.66 -44.74 13.84
CA ARG A 122 -7.62 -44.47 12.75
C ARG A 122 -7.29 -43.11 12.14
N VAL A 123 -6.40 -43.11 11.16
CA VAL A 123 -6.02 -41.90 10.42
C VAL A 123 -7.12 -41.60 9.40
N SER A 124 -8.17 -40.90 9.83
CA SER A 124 -8.88 -40.03 8.89
C SER A 124 -7.89 -38.94 8.45
N PRO A 125 -7.70 -38.67 7.15
CA PRO A 125 -6.82 -37.60 6.71
C PRO A 125 -7.51 -36.27 7.04
N ARG A 126 -7.33 -35.79 8.27
CA ARG A 126 -7.62 -34.40 8.58
C ARG A 126 -6.62 -33.55 7.83
N LEU A 127 -7.13 -32.63 7.02
CA LEU A 127 -6.39 -31.66 6.21
C LEU A 127 -5.76 -30.57 7.09
N ASP A 128 -5.07 -30.98 8.15
CA ASP A 128 -4.52 -30.08 9.16
C ASP A 128 -2.99 -29.95 8.99
N TYR A 129 -2.53 -29.98 7.73
CA TYR A 129 -1.14 -29.67 7.37
C TYR A 129 -0.88 -28.18 7.57
N GLY A 130 -0.72 -27.67 8.79
CA GLY A 130 0.03 -26.44 9.14
C GLY A 130 -0.01 -25.21 8.22
N LEU A 131 -1.02 -25.08 7.36
CA LEU A 131 -1.09 -24.15 6.21
C LEU A 131 -1.90 -22.90 6.57
N TRP A 132 -2.33 -22.80 7.83
CA TRP A 132 -3.27 -21.81 8.33
C TRP A 132 -2.87 -21.27 9.71
N LEU A 133 -1.57 -21.05 9.93
CA LEU A 133 -1.09 -20.34 11.13
C LEU A 133 -0.63 -18.91 10.85
N ASP A 134 -0.80 -18.41 9.62
CA ASP A 134 -0.63 -16.99 9.34
C ASP A 134 -2.01 -16.37 9.07
N PRO A 135 -2.71 -15.86 10.10
CA PRO A 135 -4.01 -15.21 9.93
C PRO A 135 -3.92 -13.93 9.08
N ASP A 136 -2.70 -13.46 8.78
CA ASP A 136 -2.40 -12.18 8.16
C ASP A 136 -1.94 -12.30 6.69
N ARG A 137 -2.42 -13.30 5.96
CA ARG A 137 -2.17 -13.39 4.51
C ARG A 137 -2.61 -12.11 3.81
N LEU A 138 -1.65 -11.40 3.23
CA LEU A 138 -1.90 -10.23 2.40
C LEU A 138 -2.58 -10.67 1.11
N VAL A 139 -3.86 -10.31 0.96
CA VAL A 139 -4.61 -10.48 -0.27
C VAL A 139 -4.42 -9.25 -1.13
N ARG A 140 -4.04 -9.48 -2.39
CA ARG A 140 -3.99 -8.41 -3.40
C ARG A 140 -5.41 -8.12 -3.88
N ILE A 141 -5.87 -6.90 -3.62
CA ILE A 141 -7.14 -6.39 -4.11
C ILE A 141 -6.88 -5.61 -5.40
N LEU A 142 -7.51 -6.07 -6.48
CA LEU A 142 -7.41 -5.47 -7.82
C LEU A 142 -8.58 -4.53 -8.12
N GLU A 143 -9.69 -4.64 -7.39
CA GLU A 143 -10.84 -3.78 -7.57
C GLU A 143 -10.71 -2.53 -6.68
N PRO A 144 -10.92 -1.32 -7.22
CA PRO A 144 -10.83 -0.11 -6.43
C PRO A 144 -11.96 -0.04 -5.39
N PRO A 145 -11.68 0.42 -4.16
CA PRO A 145 -12.73 0.85 -3.24
C PRO A 145 -13.71 1.84 -3.87
N ALA A 146 -15.00 1.71 -3.56
CA ALA A 146 -16.06 2.50 -4.20
C ALA A 146 -15.89 4.02 -4.03
N ASP A 147 -15.28 4.43 -2.93
CA ASP A 147 -15.01 5.83 -2.59
C ASP A 147 -13.87 6.45 -3.40
N ILE A 148 -12.95 5.68 -3.97
CA ILE A 148 -11.86 6.22 -4.80
C ILE A 148 -12.16 6.19 -6.30
N ILE A 149 -13.16 5.42 -6.74
CA ILE A 149 -13.59 5.32 -8.16
C ILE A 149 -13.81 6.69 -8.83
N PRO A 150 -14.41 7.71 -8.18
CA PRO A 150 -14.60 9.02 -8.77
C PRO A 150 -13.30 9.77 -9.07
N TYR A 151 -12.18 9.39 -8.45
CA TYR A 151 -10.91 10.11 -8.49
C TYR A 151 -9.78 9.31 -9.14
N LEU A 152 -10.10 8.23 -9.86
CA LEU A 152 -9.13 7.37 -10.55
C LEU A 152 -9.10 7.62 -12.07
N GLY A 153 -8.00 7.21 -12.71
CA GLY A 153 -7.81 7.32 -14.16
C GLY A 153 -7.73 8.78 -14.61
N SER A 154 -8.46 9.13 -15.69
CA SER A 154 -8.52 10.52 -16.18
C SER A 154 -9.04 11.50 -15.13
N ARG A 155 -9.85 11.05 -14.18
CA ARG A 155 -10.41 11.90 -13.11
C ARG A 155 -9.38 12.26 -12.03
N MET A 156 -8.21 11.63 -12.01
CA MET A 156 -7.09 12.05 -11.17
C MET A 156 -6.61 13.46 -11.53
N ASN A 157 -6.68 13.81 -12.81
CA ASN A 157 -6.25 15.10 -13.36
C ASN A 157 -7.40 16.11 -13.39
N THR A 158 -8.34 15.99 -12.46
CA THR A 158 -9.39 16.98 -12.24
C THR A 158 -9.14 17.69 -10.93
N LEU A 159 -9.69 18.90 -10.75
CA LEU A 159 -9.58 19.62 -9.49
C LEU A 159 -10.08 18.79 -8.29
N ALA A 160 -11.18 18.05 -8.46
CA ALA A 160 -11.71 17.14 -7.45
C ALA A 160 -10.72 16.02 -7.10
N GLY A 161 -10.10 15.41 -8.11
CA GLY A 161 -9.05 14.40 -7.93
C GLY A 161 -7.83 14.95 -7.21
N CYS A 162 -7.36 16.14 -7.57
CA CYS A 162 -6.26 16.81 -6.89
C CYS A 162 -6.58 17.09 -5.42
N ILE A 163 -7.77 17.64 -5.12
CA ILE A 163 -8.23 17.88 -3.75
C ILE A 163 -8.25 16.57 -2.95
N PHE A 164 -8.88 15.52 -3.49
CA PHE A 164 -9.00 14.24 -2.82
C PHE A 164 -7.63 13.63 -2.52
N TRP A 165 -6.75 13.49 -3.51
CA TRP A 165 -5.46 12.86 -3.29
C TRP A 165 -4.52 13.71 -2.43
N ALA A 166 -4.60 15.03 -2.50
CA ALA A 166 -3.85 15.90 -1.61
C ALA A 166 -4.30 15.74 -0.15
N THR A 167 -5.61 15.60 0.11
CA THR A 167 -6.09 15.34 1.48
C THR A 167 -5.59 14.00 2.02
N MET A 168 -5.57 12.94 1.19
CA MET A 168 -5.05 11.63 1.57
C MET A 168 -3.56 11.69 1.91
N ASN A 169 -2.75 12.28 1.03
CA ASN A 169 -1.32 12.44 1.26
C ASN A 169 -1.05 13.28 2.51
N TYR A 170 -1.75 14.40 2.67
CA TYR A 170 -1.62 15.24 3.86
C TYR A 170 -1.95 14.49 5.15
N THR A 171 -2.97 13.63 5.15
CA THR A 171 -3.30 12.77 6.31
C THR A 171 -2.14 11.86 6.68
N ILE A 172 -1.54 11.23 5.67
CA ILE A 172 -0.44 10.29 5.83
C ILE A 172 0.80 11.03 6.34
N ASP A 173 1.09 12.22 5.80
CA ASP A 173 2.21 13.05 6.23
C ASP A 173 2.07 13.50 7.68
N LEU A 174 0.86 13.93 8.09
CA LEU A 174 0.57 14.25 9.49
C LEU A 174 0.75 13.04 10.40
N TRP A 175 0.37 11.85 9.95
CA TRP A 175 0.53 10.63 10.72
C TRP A 175 1.99 10.20 10.88
N ASN A 176 2.78 10.37 9.82
CA ASN A 176 4.22 10.15 9.88
C ASN A 176 4.89 11.15 10.82
N SER A 177 4.38 12.38 10.88
CA SER A 177 4.85 13.47 11.74
C SER A 177 4.11 13.54 13.10
N ARG A 178 3.47 12.45 13.55
CA ARG A 178 2.62 12.42 14.76
C ARG A 178 3.36 12.67 16.07
N SER A 179 4.69 12.64 16.06
CA SER A 179 5.54 13.06 17.18
C SER A 179 5.40 14.56 17.46
N GLU A 180 4.97 15.35 16.49
CA GLU A 180 4.77 16.79 16.63
C GLU A 180 3.36 17.13 17.17
N PRO A 181 3.24 18.00 18.19
CA PRO A 181 1.94 18.36 18.78
C PRO A 181 0.95 18.98 17.79
N LEU A 182 1.44 19.74 16.81
CA LEU A 182 0.59 20.35 15.78
C LEU A 182 -0.04 19.28 14.89
N SER A 183 0.73 18.27 14.51
CA SER A 183 0.25 17.14 13.70
C SER A 183 -0.84 16.36 14.42
N THR A 184 -0.66 16.10 15.72
CA THR A 184 -1.69 15.45 16.55
C THR A 184 -2.97 16.28 16.59
N ARG A 185 -2.88 17.60 16.77
CA ARG A 185 -4.07 18.50 16.78
C ARG A 185 -4.82 18.48 15.45
N HIS A 186 -4.11 18.45 14.33
CA HIS A 186 -4.75 18.35 13.02
C HIS A 186 -5.48 17.01 12.84
N LEU A 187 -4.85 15.90 13.23
CA LEU A 187 -5.47 14.57 13.21
C LEU A 187 -6.69 14.51 14.15
N ASP A 188 -6.59 15.07 15.36
CA ASP A 188 -7.69 15.15 16.31
C ASP A 188 -8.90 15.86 15.68
N ARG A 189 -8.68 16.99 15.02
CA ARG A 189 -9.77 17.74 14.36
C ARG A 189 -10.41 16.92 13.22
N MET A 190 -9.63 16.13 12.49
CA MET A 190 -10.13 15.32 11.36
C MET A 190 -10.97 14.12 11.81
N PHE A 191 -10.65 13.52 12.95
CA PHE A 191 -11.21 12.24 13.38
C PHE A 191 -12.09 12.31 14.63
N ASN A 192 -11.95 13.30 15.53
CA ASN A 192 -12.68 13.31 16.82
C ASN A 192 -14.12 13.85 16.74
N HIS A 193 -14.65 14.14 15.55
CA HIS A 193 -16.00 14.66 15.39
C HIS A 193 -17.10 13.58 15.52
N SER A 194 -16.74 12.30 15.42
CA SER A 194 -17.66 11.18 15.64
C SER A 194 -16.99 10.09 16.47
N GLU A 195 -17.78 9.47 17.35
CA GLU A 195 -17.30 8.37 18.18
C GLU A 195 -16.94 7.10 17.38
N HIS A 196 -17.34 7.01 16.12
CA HIS A 196 -17.06 5.87 15.26
C HIS A 196 -15.67 5.92 14.61
N LEU A 197 -14.93 7.01 14.80
CA LEU A 197 -13.60 7.24 14.21
C LEU A 197 -12.44 7.08 15.22
N ARG A 198 -12.65 6.29 16.28
CA ARG A 198 -11.67 6.11 17.36
C ARG A 198 -10.40 5.38 16.92
N ASP A 199 -10.52 4.42 15.99
CA ASP A 199 -9.36 3.66 15.51
C ASP A 199 -8.63 4.40 14.40
N ARG A 200 -7.73 5.30 14.80
CA ARG A 200 -6.93 6.11 13.87
C ARG A 200 -5.94 5.27 13.08
N GLN A 201 -5.38 4.23 13.69
CA GLN A 201 -4.40 3.37 13.02
C GLN A 201 -5.07 2.66 11.84
N PHE A 202 -6.28 2.15 12.05
CA PHE A 202 -7.08 1.55 10.99
C PHE A 202 -7.48 2.56 9.90
N LEU A 203 -7.95 3.75 10.29
CA LEU A 203 -8.31 4.79 9.31
C LEU A 203 -7.12 5.25 8.46
N LEU A 204 -5.91 5.25 9.04
CA LEU A 204 -4.68 5.59 8.33
C LEU A 204 -4.17 4.45 7.45
N SER A 205 -4.24 3.19 7.88
CA SER A 205 -3.91 2.05 7.01
C SER A 205 -4.82 2.02 5.78
N LEU A 206 -6.07 2.41 5.95
CA LEU A 206 -7.04 2.62 4.88
C LEU A 206 -6.64 3.76 3.92
N ALA A 207 -6.17 4.90 4.44
CA ALA A 207 -5.69 5.99 3.59
C ALA A 207 -4.45 5.58 2.79
N GLN A 208 -3.49 4.92 3.45
CA GLN A 208 -2.28 4.38 2.81
C GLN A 208 -2.62 3.37 1.72
N ALA A 209 -3.54 2.44 1.98
CA ALA A 209 -3.98 1.45 0.99
C ALA A 209 -4.60 2.08 -0.27
N ARG A 210 -5.27 3.23 -0.13
CA ARG A 210 -5.83 3.97 -1.27
C ARG A 210 -4.75 4.66 -2.10
N VAL A 211 -3.73 5.21 -1.44
CA VAL A 211 -2.57 5.79 -2.12
C VAL A 211 -1.76 4.70 -2.81
N ASP A 212 -1.55 3.56 -2.17
CA ASP A 212 -0.95 2.38 -2.79
C ASP A 212 -1.72 1.94 -4.04
N TYR A 213 -3.06 1.90 -3.96
CA TYR A 213 -3.89 1.57 -5.11
C TYR A 213 -3.71 2.58 -6.25
N LYS A 214 -3.70 3.89 -5.94
CA LYS A 214 -3.48 4.96 -6.93
C LYS A 214 -2.15 4.79 -7.67
N GLU A 215 -1.08 4.44 -6.96
CA GLU A 215 0.26 4.33 -7.54
C GLU A 215 0.50 3.02 -8.27
N LYS A 216 0.01 1.90 -7.69
CA LYS A 216 0.36 0.54 -8.14
C LYS A 216 -0.77 -0.12 -8.94
N GLY A 217 -1.99 0.40 -8.87
CA GLY A 217 -3.20 -0.21 -9.44
C GLY A 217 -3.71 -1.40 -8.62
N PHE A 218 -3.20 -1.60 -7.41
CA PHE A 218 -3.64 -2.63 -6.48
C PHE A 218 -3.24 -2.25 -5.05
N MET A 219 -3.94 -2.81 -4.06
CA MET A 219 -3.58 -2.67 -2.66
C MET A 219 -3.46 -4.04 -2.01
N TYR A 220 -2.60 -4.14 -1.00
CA TYR A 220 -2.55 -5.31 -0.13
C TYR A 220 -3.47 -5.08 1.06
N ARG A 221 -4.18 -6.14 1.46
CA ARG A 221 -5.05 -6.11 2.62
C ARG A 221 -4.85 -7.38 3.42
N LYS A 222 -4.84 -7.29 4.74
CA LYS A 222 -4.80 -8.50 5.58
C LYS A 222 -6.13 -9.24 5.45
N LEU A 223 -6.10 -10.57 5.45
CA LEU A 223 -7.30 -11.40 5.31
C LEU A 223 -8.33 -11.12 6.43
N THR A 224 -7.85 -10.79 7.63
CA THR A 224 -8.63 -10.30 8.78
C THR A 224 -9.39 -9.00 8.48
N GLU A 225 -8.76 -8.04 7.80
CA GLU A 225 -9.38 -6.78 7.39
C GLU A 225 -10.40 -6.95 6.24
N GLN A 226 -10.39 -8.09 5.52
CA GLN A 226 -11.37 -8.37 4.46
C GLN A 226 -12.80 -8.50 5.01
N PHE A 227 -12.95 -8.93 6.27
CA PHE A 227 -14.25 -8.97 6.97
C PHE A 227 -14.73 -7.59 7.43
N GLU A 228 -13.85 -6.59 7.49
CA GLU A 228 -14.16 -5.20 7.82
C GLU A 228 -14.72 -4.40 6.63
N ARG A 229 -14.96 -5.07 5.48
CA ARG A 229 -15.72 -4.47 4.36
C ARG A 229 -17.13 -4.03 4.83
N ASN A 230 -17.66 -4.66 5.87
CA ASN A 230 -18.90 -4.24 6.56
C ASN A 230 -18.69 -3.06 7.52
N ALA A 231 -17.47 -2.82 8.00
CA ALA A 231 -17.18 -1.75 8.94
C ALA A 231 -17.22 -0.37 8.26
N MET A 232 -16.74 -0.24 7.02
CA MET A 232 -16.67 1.06 6.31
C MET A 232 -18.00 1.51 5.69
N SER A 233 -18.77 0.59 5.10
CA SER A 233 -20.14 0.91 4.63
C SER A 233 -21.05 1.25 5.81
N GLY A 234 -20.83 0.61 6.97
CA GLY A 234 -21.45 0.98 8.23
C GLY A 234 -20.98 2.32 8.77
N LEU A 235 -19.67 2.63 8.67
CA LEU A 235 -19.08 3.83 9.27
C LEU A 235 -19.68 5.12 8.72
N PHE A 236 -19.71 5.30 7.40
CA PHE A 236 -20.34 6.48 6.80
C PHE A 236 -21.81 6.61 7.20
N LYS A 237 -22.56 5.49 7.18
CA LYS A 237 -23.97 5.48 7.55
C LYS A 237 -24.18 5.89 9.01
N ARG A 238 -23.36 5.38 9.92
CA ARG A 238 -23.43 5.70 11.35
C ARG A 238 -23.06 7.15 11.63
N ILE A 239 -21.97 7.66 11.04
CA ILE A 239 -21.58 9.07 11.13
C ILE A 239 -22.71 9.96 10.62
N LYS A 240 -23.30 9.61 9.47
CA LYS A 240 -24.45 10.33 8.92
C LYS A 240 -25.64 10.34 9.88
N GLU A 241 -25.98 9.20 10.47
CA GLU A 241 -27.06 9.09 11.45
C GLU A 241 -26.81 9.95 12.70
N ASP A 242 -25.57 10.05 13.19
CA ASP A 242 -25.21 10.92 14.31
C ASP A 242 -25.42 12.41 13.99
N TYR A 243 -24.95 12.84 12.82
CA TYR A 243 -25.12 14.21 12.35
C TYR A 243 -26.58 14.57 12.09
N ASP A 244 -27.35 13.64 11.51
CA ASP A 244 -28.78 13.81 11.31
C ASP A 244 -29.52 13.93 12.67
N LYS A 245 -29.14 13.15 13.69
CA LYS A 245 -29.69 13.27 15.07
C LYS A 245 -29.32 14.59 15.75
N GLN A 246 -28.13 15.13 15.48
CA GLN A 246 -27.66 16.41 16.01
C GLN A 246 -28.24 17.63 15.28
N GLY A 247 -29.15 17.43 14.31
CA GLY A 247 -29.75 18.50 13.54
C GLY A 247 -28.82 19.13 12.51
N GLN A 248 -27.71 18.45 12.17
CA GLN A 248 -26.73 18.88 11.17
C GLN A 248 -26.75 17.92 9.99
N PRO A 249 -27.75 18.03 9.09
CA PRO A 249 -27.99 17.02 8.08
C PRO A 249 -26.81 16.88 7.11
N SER A 250 -26.58 15.67 6.60
CA SER A 250 -25.47 15.37 5.68
C SER A 250 -25.35 16.29 4.46
N LYS A 251 -26.42 16.97 4.05
CA LYS A 251 -26.41 17.99 2.97
C LYS A 251 -25.51 19.20 3.27
N TRP A 252 -25.15 19.40 4.53
CA TRP A 252 -24.22 20.45 4.96
C TRP A 252 -22.76 20.04 4.83
N TRP A 253 -22.47 18.81 4.41
CA TRP A 253 -21.12 18.28 4.27
C TRP A 253 -20.85 17.94 2.80
N LYS A 254 -19.97 18.72 2.20
CA LYS A 254 -19.62 18.68 0.77
C LYS A 254 -18.54 17.66 0.46
N ARG A 255 -18.73 16.88 -0.60
CA ARG A 255 -17.73 16.00 -1.19
C ARG A 255 -16.68 16.79 -2.00
N PRO A 256 -15.50 16.21 -2.28
CA PRO A 256 -14.48 16.84 -3.13
C PRO A 256 -15.02 17.36 -4.48
N GLU A 257 -15.92 16.62 -5.13
CA GLU A 257 -16.55 16.99 -6.39
C GLU A 257 -17.40 18.25 -6.24
N GLU A 258 -18.18 18.33 -5.16
CA GLU A 258 -19.03 19.50 -4.91
C GLU A 258 -18.20 20.74 -4.56
N VAL A 259 -17.11 20.56 -3.81
CA VAL A 259 -16.17 21.64 -3.50
C VAL A 259 -15.46 22.11 -4.77
N ALA A 260 -14.99 21.18 -5.61
CA ALA A 260 -14.36 21.50 -6.88
C ALA A 260 -15.34 22.28 -7.79
N ASN A 261 -16.58 21.83 -7.91
CA ASN A 261 -17.61 22.54 -8.68
C ASN A 261 -17.85 23.95 -8.10
N SER A 262 -17.94 24.07 -6.77
CA SER A 262 -18.11 25.38 -6.12
C SER A 262 -16.97 26.35 -6.41
N VAL A 263 -15.73 25.85 -6.55
CA VAL A 263 -14.56 26.65 -6.96
C VAL A 263 -14.65 27.04 -8.43
N LEU A 264 -15.07 26.11 -9.30
CA LEU A 264 -15.17 26.37 -10.74
C LEU A 264 -16.34 27.32 -11.06
N ASP A 265 -17.45 27.24 -10.35
CA ASP A 265 -18.66 28.06 -10.59
C ASP A 265 -18.41 29.56 -10.39
N VAL A 266 -17.42 29.92 -9.59
CA VAL A 266 -17.04 31.31 -9.29
C VAL A 266 -15.92 31.85 -10.19
N MET A 267 -15.38 30.99 -11.07
CA MET A 267 -14.34 31.32 -12.04
C MET A 267 -14.90 31.55 -13.44
N ASP A 268 -14.23 32.41 -14.21
CA ASP A 268 -14.45 32.50 -15.65
C ASP A 268 -13.76 31.35 -16.41
N GLU A 269 -14.10 31.18 -17.70
CA GLU A 269 -13.56 30.10 -18.54
C GLU A 269 -12.04 30.20 -18.75
N SER A 270 -11.47 31.41 -18.75
CA SER A 270 -10.02 31.61 -18.91
C SER A 270 -9.26 31.16 -17.65
N GLN A 271 -9.80 31.45 -16.48
CA GLN A 271 -9.30 31.04 -15.16
C GLN A 271 -9.36 29.52 -15.04
N LYS A 272 -10.50 28.91 -15.41
CA LYS A 272 -10.66 27.45 -15.45
C LYS A 272 -9.61 26.79 -16.35
N ALA A 273 -9.39 27.32 -17.56
CA ALA A 273 -8.42 26.79 -18.50
C ALA A 273 -6.97 26.85 -17.96
N ARG A 274 -6.57 27.96 -17.32
CA ARG A 274 -5.24 28.07 -16.68
C ARG A 274 -5.07 27.03 -15.56
N PHE A 275 -6.09 26.84 -14.74
CA PHE A 275 -6.02 25.88 -13.63
C PHE A 275 -5.98 24.44 -14.14
N GLN A 276 -6.76 24.12 -15.18
CA GLN A 276 -6.65 22.82 -15.83
C GLN A 276 -5.26 22.62 -16.44
N ALA A 277 -4.67 23.65 -17.06
CA ALA A 277 -3.31 23.57 -17.57
C ALA A 277 -2.28 23.30 -16.45
N VAL A 278 -2.43 23.90 -15.27
CA VAL A 278 -1.59 23.57 -14.10
C VAL A 278 -1.74 22.10 -13.71
N ILE A 279 -2.98 21.60 -13.64
CA ILE A 279 -3.25 20.21 -13.28
C ILE A 279 -2.65 19.23 -14.30
N ASP A 280 -2.68 19.61 -15.58
CA ASP A 280 -2.07 18.85 -16.68
C ASP A 280 -0.54 19.00 -16.77
N GLY A 281 0.08 19.77 -15.86
CA GLY A 281 1.53 20.01 -15.82
C GLY A 281 2.06 21.02 -16.84
N LYS A 282 1.17 21.80 -17.48
CA LYS A 282 1.48 22.78 -18.54
C LYS A 282 1.22 24.23 -18.11
N GLY A 283 0.83 24.46 -16.85
CA GLY A 283 0.49 25.78 -16.34
C GLY A 283 1.71 26.62 -15.93
N THR A 284 1.45 27.89 -15.61
CA THR A 284 2.47 28.83 -15.11
C THR A 284 2.86 28.51 -13.66
N LYS A 285 4.00 29.02 -13.20
CA LYS A 285 4.45 28.83 -11.82
C LYS A 285 3.54 29.58 -10.84
N GLU A 286 3.07 30.76 -11.24
CA GLU A 286 2.20 31.63 -10.48
C GLU A 286 0.85 30.96 -10.25
N ASP A 287 0.24 30.42 -11.30
CA ASP A 287 -1.02 29.66 -11.21
C ASP A 287 -0.84 28.39 -10.36
N ALA A 288 0.31 27.72 -10.47
CA ALA A 288 0.63 26.55 -9.65
C ALA A 288 0.73 26.89 -8.16
N VAL A 289 1.29 28.05 -7.79
CA VAL A 289 1.34 28.52 -6.40
C VAL A 289 -0.06 28.81 -5.88
N MET A 290 -0.91 29.46 -6.69
CA MET A 290 -2.29 29.78 -6.31
C MET A 290 -3.14 28.52 -6.11
N LEU A 291 -3.07 27.57 -7.05
CA LEU A 291 -3.77 26.29 -6.93
C LEU A 291 -3.26 25.47 -5.73
N ARG A 292 -1.94 25.44 -5.50
CA ARG A 292 -1.36 24.76 -4.34
C ARG A 292 -1.85 25.36 -3.02
N ALA A 293 -1.94 26.69 -2.92
CA ALA A 293 -2.46 27.36 -1.74
C ALA A 293 -3.91 26.95 -1.44
N LEU A 294 -4.77 26.91 -2.47
CA LEU A 294 -6.16 26.44 -2.35
C LEU A 294 -6.23 24.98 -1.88
N ILE A 295 -5.51 24.08 -2.57
CA ILE A 295 -5.52 22.65 -2.24
C ILE A 295 -4.98 22.40 -0.83
N THR A 296 -3.90 23.09 -0.44
CA THR A 296 -3.33 22.99 0.90
C THR A 296 -4.33 23.46 1.94
N TRP A 297 -5.00 24.59 1.72
CA TRP A 297 -6.03 25.09 2.63
C TRP A 297 -7.20 24.12 2.77
N LEU A 298 -7.64 23.47 1.69
CA LEU A 298 -8.68 22.43 1.74
C LEU A 298 -8.22 21.19 2.50
N ALA A 299 -7.02 20.69 2.21
CA ALA A 299 -6.41 19.53 2.90
C ALA A 299 -6.21 19.80 4.39
N GLN A 300 -5.89 21.04 4.75
CA GLN A 300 -5.76 21.47 6.14
C GLN A 300 -7.07 21.66 6.87
N ASN A 301 -8.25 21.51 6.24
CA ASN A 301 -9.54 21.86 6.85
C ASN A 301 -10.70 20.88 6.58
N TYR A 302 -10.41 19.66 6.11
CA TYR A 302 -11.45 18.63 5.98
C TYR A 302 -11.66 17.87 7.30
N ILE A 303 -12.78 17.13 7.36
CA ILE A 303 -13.04 16.07 8.34
C ILE A 303 -13.36 14.74 7.65
N CYS A 304 -13.05 13.61 8.29
CA CYS A 304 -13.20 12.29 7.69
C CYS A 304 -14.62 11.72 7.91
N PHE A 305 -15.28 11.24 6.86
CA PHE A 305 -16.59 10.57 6.96
C PHE A 305 -16.50 9.04 6.78
N GLY A 306 -15.30 8.48 6.81
CA GLY A 306 -15.02 7.08 6.52
C GLY A 306 -14.96 6.76 5.02
N ASP A 307 -15.86 7.32 4.21
CA ASP A 307 -15.86 7.21 2.75
C ASP A 307 -15.12 8.38 2.07
N GLY A 308 -14.31 9.12 2.81
CA GLY A 308 -13.47 10.20 2.30
C GLY A 308 -13.62 11.54 3.05
N PRO A 309 -12.93 12.58 2.58
CA PRO A 309 -12.92 13.90 3.19
C PRO A 309 -14.25 14.66 2.94
N ARG A 310 -14.63 15.52 3.89
CA ARG A 310 -15.76 16.44 3.79
C ARG A 310 -15.43 17.83 4.31
N TRP A 311 -16.14 18.82 3.78
CA TRP A 311 -16.10 20.21 4.24
C TRP A 311 -17.51 20.70 4.55
N SER A 312 -17.68 21.55 5.55
CA SER A 312 -19.00 22.14 5.79
C SER A 312 -19.34 23.12 4.66
N SER A 313 -20.62 23.21 4.29
CA SER A 313 -21.08 24.14 3.24
C SER A 313 -20.70 25.58 3.56
N VAL A 314 -20.78 25.98 4.84
CA VAL A 314 -20.37 27.32 5.30
C VAL A 314 -18.88 27.53 5.07
N PHE A 315 -18.03 26.57 5.46
CA PHE A 315 -16.59 26.66 5.27
C PHE A 315 -16.24 26.75 3.78
N ALA A 316 -16.85 25.90 2.95
CA ALA A 316 -16.63 25.90 1.51
C ALA A 316 -17.03 27.25 0.90
N SER A 317 -18.24 27.74 1.14
CA SER A 317 -18.71 29.00 0.54
C SER A 317 -17.90 30.22 0.99
N VAL A 318 -17.65 30.38 2.30
CA VAL A 318 -16.92 31.53 2.83
C VAL A 318 -15.46 31.51 2.40
N GLY A 319 -14.82 30.35 2.52
CA GLY A 319 -13.40 30.22 2.20
C GLY A 319 -13.10 30.30 0.72
N ILE A 320 -13.92 29.69 -0.14
CA ILE A 320 -13.81 29.84 -1.60
C ILE A 320 -14.02 31.30 -1.99
N GLY A 321 -15.04 31.97 -1.45
CA GLY A 321 -15.28 33.39 -1.72
C GLY A 321 -14.09 34.28 -1.33
N SER A 322 -13.51 34.04 -0.14
CA SER A 322 -12.31 34.77 0.31
C SER A 322 -11.11 34.50 -0.60
N TRP A 323 -10.90 33.26 -1.01
CA TRP A 323 -9.79 32.87 -1.88
C TRP A 323 -9.94 33.46 -3.29
N VAL A 324 -11.15 33.49 -3.87
CA VAL A 324 -11.41 34.14 -5.17
C VAL A 324 -11.16 35.63 -5.12
N ASN A 325 -11.52 36.30 -4.02
CA ASN A 325 -11.25 37.73 -3.87
C ASN A 325 -9.74 38.02 -3.80
N GLU A 326 -8.97 37.16 -3.13
CA GLU A 326 -7.50 37.22 -3.14
C GLU A 326 -6.94 37.00 -4.55
N PHE A 327 -7.47 36.00 -5.25
CA PHE A 327 -7.08 35.65 -6.61
C PHE A 327 -7.27 36.84 -7.56
N LYS A 328 -8.47 37.43 -7.60
CA LYS A 328 -8.78 38.61 -8.41
C LYS A 328 -7.90 39.81 -8.08
N ARG A 329 -7.57 40.02 -6.80
CA ARG A 329 -6.68 41.10 -6.38
C ARG A 329 -5.27 40.92 -6.94
N ARG A 330 -4.76 39.68 -6.94
CA ARG A 330 -3.44 39.36 -7.50
C ARG A 330 -3.42 39.53 -9.01
N GLU A 331 -4.47 39.10 -9.70
CA GLU A 331 -4.59 39.31 -11.15
C GLU A 331 -4.54 40.80 -11.51
N ALA A 332 -5.26 41.64 -10.77
CA ALA A 332 -5.28 43.08 -10.97
C ALA A 332 -3.94 43.79 -10.65
N LEU A 333 -3.03 43.14 -9.92
CA LEU A 333 -1.67 43.64 -9.65
C LEU A 333 -0.66 43.21 -10.71
N THR A 334 -0.99 42.18 -11.51
CA THR A 334 -0.13 41.61 -12.55
C THR A 334 -0.53 42.01 -13.98
N ALA A 335 -1.73 42.59 -14.14
CA ALA A 335 -2.21 43.22 -15.37
C ALA A 335 -1.81 44.70 -15.39
#